data_AF-A0AAU8AIM0-F1
#
_entry.id   AF-A0AAU8AIM0-F1
#
_cell.length_a   1.000
_cell.length_b   1.000
_cell.length_c   1.000
_cell.angle_alpha   90.00
_cell.angle_beta   90.00
_cell.angle_gamma   90.00
#
_symmetry.space_group_name_H-M   'P 1'
#
loop_
_entity.id
_entity.type
_entity.pdbx_description
1 polymer ?
#
loop_
_entity_poly.entity_id
_entity_poly.type
_entity_poly.pdbx_seq_one_letter_code
_entity_poly.pdbx_strand_id
1 'polypeptide(L)'
;MKRLALLTAAATCTAVAAFAATEMLTPAAATVIEIEVAPHELAACRDTLEQVATMPAVADDGTPLLFHSDDELPQVRCVAASA
;
A
#
# COMPACT_ATOMS: atom_id res chain seq x y z
N MET A 1 -29.96 -37.94 -9.97
CA MET A 1 -30.01 -36.55 -9.46
C MET A 1 -28.94 -36.21 -8.43
N LYS A 2 -28.50 -37.12 -7.54
CA LYS A 2 -27.41 -36.83 -6.56
C LYS A 2 -26.03 -36.53 -7.17
N ARG A 3 -25.74 -37.08 -8.36
CA ARG A 3 -24.45 -36.88 -9.06
C ARG A 3 -24.30 -35.48 -9.66
N LEU A 4 -25.41 -34.86 -10.07
CA LEU A 4 -25.42 -33.48 -10.59
C LEU A 4 -25.17 -32.45 -9.47
N ALA A 5 -25.74 -32.66 -8.29
CA ALA A 5 -25.52 -31.79 -7.13
C ALA A 5 -24.06 -31.81 -6.64
N LEU A 6 -23.37 -32.94 -6.79
CA LEU A 6 -21.98 -33.11 -6.35
C LEU A 6 -21.00 -32.42 -7.31
N LEU A 7 -21.28 -32.45 -8.62
CA LEU A 7 -20.49 -31.77 -9.63
C LEU A 7 -20.63 -30.25 -9.56
N THR A 8 -21.82 -29.73 -9.24
CA THR A 8 -22.04 -28.29 -9.05
C THR A 8 -21.31 -27.76 -7.83
N ALA A 9 -21.28 -28.51 -6.72
CA ALA A 9 -20.55 -28.09 -5.51
C ALA A 9 -19.02 -28.07 -5.72
N ALA A 10 -18.48 -29.01 -6.49
CA ALA A 10 -17.07 -29.03 -6.84
C ALA A 10 -16.67 -27.83 -7.73
N ALA A 11 -17.53 -27.46 -8.68
CA ALA A 11 -17.28 -26.33 -9.58
C ALA A 11 -17.35 -24.96 -8.89
N THR A 12 -18.15 -24.83 -7.82
CA THR A 12 -18.22 -23.57 -7.05
C THR A 12 -16.98 -23.33 -6.18
N CYS A 13 -16.34 -24.39 -5.67
CA CYS A 13 -15.16 -24.24 -4.82
C CYS A 13 -13.90 -23.83 -5.59
N THR A 14 -13.79 -24.18 -6.88
CA THR A 14 -12.63 -23.79 -7.71
C THR A 14 -12.69 -22.33 -8.16
N ALA A 15 -13.88 -21.74 -8.28
CA ALA A 15 -14.03 -20.34 -8.67
C ALA A 15 -13.52 -19.37 -7.59
N VAL A 16 -13.76 -19.65 -6.31
CA VAL A 16 -13.37 -18.75 -5.20
C VAL A 16 -11.85 -18.65 -5.04
N ALA A 17 -11.13 -19.75 -5.27
CA ALA A 17 -9.66 -19.77 -5.19
C ALA A 17 -9.00 -18.92 -6.29
N ALA A 18 -9.64 -18.80 -7.46
CA ALA A 18 -9.14 -17.95 -8.53
C ALA A 18 -9.29 -16.44 -8.19
N PHE A 19 -10.40 -16.04 -7.55
CA PHE A 19 -10.63 -14.64 -7.17
C PHE A 19 -9.72 -14.13 -6.05
N ALA A 20 -9.29 -15.01 -5.13
CA ALA A 20 -8.33 -14.63 -4.08
C ALA A 20 -6.91 -14.42 -4.63
N ALA A 21 -6.55 -15.09 -5.72
CA ALA A 21 -5.23 -14.93 -6.36
C ALA A 21 -5.17 -13.70 -7.28
N THR A 22 -6.29 -13.25 -7.85
CA THR A 22 -6.30 -12.07 -8.73
C THR A 22 -6.00 -10.77 -7.98
N GLU A 23 -6.35 -10.66 -6.70
CA GLU A 23 -6.00 -9.50 -5.85
C GLU A 23 -4.48 -9.39 -5.62
N MET A 24 -3.73 -10.51 -5.65
CA MET A 24 -2.25 -10.49 -5.55
C MET A 24 -1.54 -10.22 -6.89
N LEU A 25 -2.26 -10.26 -8.02
CA LEU A 25 -1.72 -10.04 -9.37
C LEU A 25 -1.92 -8.62 -9.86
N THR A 26 -2.57 -7.76 -9.08
CA THR A 26 -2.54 -6.32 -9.30
C THR A 26 -1.08 -5.88 -9.13
N PRO A 27 -0.43 -5.28 -10.15
CA PRO A 27 0.89 -4.71 -9.96
C PRO A 27 0.79 -3.77 -8.77
N ALA A 28 1.55 -4.05 -7.71
CA ALA A 28 1.51 -3.31 -6.48
C ALA A 28 1.61 -1.83 -6.84
N ALA A 29 0.48 -1.11 -6.75
CA ALA A 29 0.51 0.34 -6.84
C ALA A 29 1.56 0.76 -5.81
N ALA A 30 2.52 1.59 -6.22
CA ALA A 30 3.60 2.05 -5.35
C ALA A 30 3.00 2.33 -3.97
N THR A 31 3.52 1.68 -2.93
CA THR A 31 2.92 1.73 -1.59
C THR A 31 2.95 3.18 -1.11
N VAL A 32 1.83 3.89 -1.30
CA VAL A 32 1.68 5.27 -0.83
C VAL A 32 1.06 5.23 0.56
N ILE A 33 1.80 5.70 1.54
CA ILE A 33 1.33 5.88 2.91
C ILE A 33 0.63 7.25 2.99
N GLU A 34 -0.63 7.24 3.39
CA GLU A 34 -1.42 8.46 3.55
C GLU A 34 -1.45 8.89 5.02
N ILE A 35 -1.17 10.18 5.24
CA ILE A 35 -1.30 10.83 6.54
C ILE A 35 -2.52 11.74 6.47
N GLU A 36 -3.59 11.35 7.16
CA GLU A 36 -4.77 12.19 7.30
C GLU A 36 -4.52 13.29 8.33
N VAL A 37 -4.69 14.54 7.91
CA VAL A 37 -4.52 15.72 8.76
C VAL A 37 -5.75 16.63 8.67
N ALA A 38 -5.91 17.53 9.65
CA ALA A 38 -6.95 18.53 9.56
C ALA A 38 -6.70 19.44 8.34
N PRO A 39 -7.75 19.97 7.67
CA PRO A 39 -7.57 20.75 6.44
C PRO A 39 -6.61 21.95 6.57
N HIS A 40 -6.54 22.55 7.76
CA HIS A 40 -5.67 23.70 8.04
C HIS A 40 -4.20 23.31 8.30
N GLU A 41 -3.91 22.02 8.54
CA GLU A 41 -2.56 21.50 8.78
C GLU A 41 -1.93 20.92 7.51
N LEU A 42 -2.71 20.78 6.43
CA LEU A 42 -2.26 20.15 5.18
C LEU A 42 -1.01 20.82 4.59
N ALA A 43 -0.94 22.15 4.63
CA ALA A 43 0.23 22.89 4.13
C ALA A 43 1.47 22.60 4.98
N ALA A 44 1.36 22.71 6.31
CA ALA A 44 2.46 22.44 7.22
C ALA A 44 2.96 20.99 7.14
N CYS A 45 2.05 20.04 6.95
CA CYS A 45 2.39 18.63 6.76
C CYS A 45 3.22 18.41 5.48
N ARG A 46 2.83 19.04 4.37
CA ARG A 46 3.57 18.96 3.10
C ARG A 46 4.95 19.57 3.20
N ASP A 47 5.08 20.75 3.80
CA ASP A 47 6.37 21.41 4.02
C ASP A 47 7.30 20.54 4.88
N THR A 48 6.75 19.88 5.90
CA THR A 48 7.51 18.95 6.75
C THR A 48 7.98 17.72 5.97
N LEU A 49 7.12 17.13 5.14
CA LEU A 49 7.50 15.99 4.31
C LEU A 49 8.58 16.35 3.29
N GLU A 50 8.54 17.55 2.68
CA GLU A 50 9.60 18.02 1.79
C GLU A 50 10.94 18.15 2.51
N GLN A 51 10.92 18.65 3.75
CA GLN A 51 12.13 18.73 4.58
C GLN A 51 12.67 17.33 4.91
N VAL A 52 11.81 16.41 5.33
CA VAL A 52 12.19 15.01 5.66
C VAL A 52 12.73 14.27 4.44
N ALA A 53 12.18 14.50 3.24
CA ALA A 53 12.64 13.88 2.00
C ALA A 53 14.12 14.22 1.65
N THR A 54 14.66 15.31 2.20
CA THR A 54 16.07 15.68 2.03
C THR A 54 17.00 15.08 3.08
N MET A 55 16.46 14.41 4.09
CA MET A 55 17.24 13.81 5.17
C MET A 55 17.77 12.43 4.76
N PRO A 56 19.01 12.08 5.15
CA PRO A 56 19.53 10.75 4.91
C PRO A 56 18.76 9.74 5.76
N ALA A 57 18.36 8.63 5.15
CA ALA A 57 17.81 7.51 5.88
C ALA A 57 18.91 6.81 6.67
N VAL A 58 18.60 6.45 7.90
CA VAL A 58 19.52 5.77 8.83
C VAL A 58 18.79 4.60 9.48
N ALA A 59 19.54 3.54 9.80
CA ALA A 59 19.05 2.47 10.65
C ALA A 59 18.99 2.92 12.13
N ASP A 60 18.40 2.09 12.99
CA ASP A 60 18.25 2.37 14.42
C ASP A 60 19.59 2.59 15.15
N ASP A 61 20.67 2.02 14.63
CA ASP A 61 22.04 2.20 15.15
C ASP A 61 22.74 3.45 14.59
N GLY A 62 22.05 4.23 13.75
CA GLY A 62 22.56 5.44 13.11
C GLY A 62 23.38 5.19 11.84
N THR A 63 23.49 3.95 11.37
CA THR A 63 24.19 3.66 10.10
C THR A 63 23.37 4.16 8.90
N PRO A 64 23.97 4.89 7.94
CA PRO A 64 23.25 5.34 6.75
C PRO A 64 22.75 4.18 5.90
N LEU A 65 21.50 4.25 5.47
CA LEU A 65 20.92 3.33 4.49
C LEU A 65 21.20 3.87 3.09
N LEU A 66 21.74 3.02 2.23
CA LEU A 66 22.01 3.34 0.84
C LEU A 66 20.91 2.74 -0.03
N PHE A 67 20.05 3.60 -0.56
CA PHE A 67 19.05 3.22 -1.57
C PHE A 67 19.58 3.49 -2.96
N HIS A 68 19.30 2.57 -3.89
CA HIS A 68 19.73 2.65 -5.29
C HIS A 68 18.74 3.47 -6.13
N SER A 69 17.49 3.61 -5.66
CA SER A 69 16.44 4.40 -6.31
C SER A 69 15.33 4.78 -5.33
N ASP A 70 14.65 5.90 -5.57
CA ASP A 70 13.50 6.38 -4.78
C ASP A 70 12.32 5.38 -4.77
N ASP A 71 12.27 4.46 -5.73
CA ASP A 71 11.27 3.38 -5.80
C ASP A 71 11.44 2.32 -4.70
N GLU A 72 12.59 2.29 -4.00
CA GLU A 72 12.81 1.38 -2.86
C GLU A 72 12.19 1.91 -1.56
N LEU A 73 11.80 3.19 -1.54
CA LEU A 73 11.20 3.84 -0.39
C LEU A 73 9.68 3.99 -0.58
N PRO A 74 8.87 3.75 0.46
CA PRO A 74 7.45 4.03 0.40
C PRO A 74 7.23 5.53 0.23
N GLN A 75 6.32 5.88 -0.67
CA GLN A 75 5.94 7.28 -0.90
C GLN A 75 4.98 7.72 0.21
N VAL A 76 5.16 8.90 0.78
CA VAL A 76 4.28 9.42 1.84
C VAL A 76 3.59 10.69 1.35
N ARG A 77 2.27 10.80 1.56
CA ARG A 77 1.51 12.02 1.24
C ARG A 77 0.56 12.41 2.36
N CYS A 78 0.43 13.71 2.59
CA CYS A 78 -0.61 14.25 3.48
C CYS A 78 -1.90 14.45 2.70
N VAL A 79 -3.03 14.04 3.29
CA VAL A 79 -4.38 14.26 2.76
C VAL A 79 -5.25 14.94 3.82
N ALA A 80 -6.16 15.81 3.40
CA ALA A 80 -7.10 16.43 4.33
C ALA A 80 -8.19 15.41 4.69
N ALA A 81 -8.47 15.25 5.99
CA ALA A 81 -9.57 14.41 6.44
C ALA A 81 -10.91 14.91 5.84
N SER A 82 -11.68 14.00 5.24
CA SER A 82 -13.03 14.30 4.80
C SER A 82 -13.93 14.42 6.04
N ALA A 83 -14.54 15.59 6.22
CA ALA A 83 -15.47 15.87 7.32
C ALA A 83 -16.74 14.99 7.26
#